data_AF-A0A955WSC1-F1
#
_entry.id   AF-A0A955WSC1-F1
#
_cell.length_a   1.000
_cell.length_b   1.000
_cell.length_c   1.000
_cell.angle_alpha   90.00
_cell.angle_beta   90.00
_cell.angle_gamma   90.00
#
_symmetry.space_group_name_H-M   'P 1'
#
loop_
_entity.id
_entity.type
_entity.pdbx_description
1 polymer ?
#
loop_
_entity_poly.entity_id
_entity_poly.type
_entity_poly.pdbx_seq_one_letter_code
_entity_poly.pdbx_strand_id
1 'polypeptide(L)' 'CAFMLPVATPPNAIVYASGLVRLPEMARAGLWINLGSAVVITAWMLTWGRWTLG' A
#
# COMPACT_ATOMS: atom_id res chain seq x y z
N CYS A 1 -3.63 4.77 3.50
CA CYS A 1 -2.94 4.70 4.82
C CYS A 1 -3.28 3.47 5.68
N ALA A 2 -3.67 2.32 5.10
CA ALA A 2 -4.04 1.11 5.87
C ALA A 2 -2.88 0.12 6.14
N PHE A 3 -1.68 0.37 5.60
CA PHE A 3 -0.57 -0.60 5.63
C PHE A 3 0.53 -0.32 6.67
N MET A 4 0.39 0.75 7.47
CA MET A 4 1.44 1.17 8.41
C MET A 4 1.26 0.61 9.82
N LEU A 5 0.10 0.03 10.12
CA LEU A 5 -0.22 -0.54 11.41
C LEU A 5 -0.80 -1.95 11.20
N PRO A 6 -0.40 -2.95 12.00
CA PRO A 6 -0.84 -4.34 11.85
C PRO A 6 -2.35 -4.53 12.09
N VAL A 7 -3.07 -3.48 12.46
CA VAL A 7 -4.48 -3.50 12.85
C VAL A 7 -5.47 -3.60 11.67
N ALA A 8 -4.99 -3.44 10.44
CA ALA A 8 -5.88 -3.27 9.29
C ALA A 8 -6.33 -4.56 8.59
N THR A 9 -5.61 -5.68 8.73
CA THR A 9 -5.96 -6.95 8.06
C THR A 9 -5.45 -8.18 8.83
N PRO A 10 -6.27 -9.25 8.99
CA PRO A 10 -5.88 -10.48 9.69
C PRO A 10 -4.53 -11.07 9.25
N PRO A 11 -4.19 -11.16 7.95
CA PRO A 11 -2.90 -11.72 7.53
C PRO A 11 -1.68 -10.90 7.99
N ASN A 12 -1.74 -9.56 8.00
CA ASN A 12 -0.61 -8.74 8.44
C ASN A 12 -0.36 -8.85 9.96
N ALA A 13 -1.43 -9.01 10.75
CA ALA A 13 -1.33 -9.28 12.19
C ALA A 13 -0.69 -10.64 12.48
N ILE A 14 -1.01 -11.67 11.69
CA ILE A 14 -0.42 -13.02 11.81
C ILE A 14 1.09 -13.00 11.52
N VAL A 15 1.50 -12.29 10.45
CA VAL A 15 2.93 -12.16 10.10
C VAL A 15 3.69 -11.37 11.16
N TYR A 16 3.09 -10.32 11.73
CA TYR A 16 3.67 -9.60 12.87
C TYR A 16 3.79 -10.49 14.12
N ALA A 17 2.74 -11.25 14.44
CA ALA A 17 2.73 -12.17 15.59
C ALA A 17 3.70 -13.35 15.44
N SER A 18 4.02 -13.76 14.21
CA SER A 18 5.02 -14.80 13.92
C SER A 18 6.46 -14.38 14.25
N GLY A 19 6.71 -13.11 14.58
CA GLY A 19 8.04 -12.58 14.91
C GLY A 19 8.99 -12.46 13.72
N LEU A 20 8.54 -12.85 12.52
CA LEU A 20 9.33 -12.82 11.28
C LEU A 20 9.52 -11.41 10.72
N VAL A 21 8.61 -10.46 11.03
CA VAL A 21 8.64 -9.09 10.49
C VAL A 21 8.38 -8.09 11.62
N ARG A 22 9.27 -7.10 11.75
CA ARG A 22 9.18 -6.07 12.79
C ARG A 22 8.31 -4.89 12.33
N LEU A 23 7.71 -4.18 13.28
CA LEU A 23 6.89 -2.99 13.04
C LEU A 23 7.53 -1.94 12.07
N PRO A 24 8.83 -1.57 12.19
CA PRO A 24 9.46 -0.65 11.25
C PRO A 24 9.58 -1.18 9.82
N GLU A 25 9.70 -2.49 9.62
CA GLU A 25 9.76 -3.10 8.28
C GLU A 25 8.39 -3.04 7.60
N MET A 26 7.32 -3.31 8.36
CA MET A 26 5.94 -3.18 7.87
C MET A 26 5.62 -1.72 7.51
N ALA A 27 6.05 -0.76 8.34
CA ALA A 27 5.85 0.66 8.08
C ALA A 27 6.56 1.12 6.80
N ARG A 28 7.80 0.66 6.57
CA ARG A 28 8.57 0.97 5.36
C ARG A 28 7.94 0.33 4.11
N ALA A 29 7.55 -0.94 4.19
CA ALA A 29 6.84 -1.62 3.10
C ALA A 29 5.51 -0.93 2.75
N GLY A 30 4.74 -0.52 3.77
CA GLY A 30 3.50 0.22 3.60
C GLY A 30 3.69 1.59 2.95
N LEU A 31 4.79 2.29 3.26
CA LEU A 31 5.14 3.56 2.63
C LEU A 31 5.40 3.40 1.12
N TRP A 32 6.22 2.41 0.75
CA TRP A 32 6.53 2.11 -0.65
C TRP A 32 5.29 1.73 -1.45
N ILE A 33 4.40 0.92 -0.87
CA ILE A 33 3.14 0.53 -1.52
C ILE A 33 2.21 1.72 -1.71
N ASN A 34 2.04 2.61 -0.72
CA ASN A 34 1.20 3.80 -0.89
C ASN A 34 1.76 4.77 -1.94
N LEU A 35 3.08 4.98 -1.97
CA LEU A 35 3.72 5.84 -2.97
C LEU A 35 3.59 5.25 -4.38
N GLY A 36 3.89 3.95 -4.53
CA GLY A 36 3.76 3.26 -5.81
C GLY A 36 2.33 3.24 -6.31
N SER A 37 1.36 2.94 -5.44
CA SER A 37 -0.06 2.92 -5.83
C SER A 37 -0.59 4.30 -6.20
N ALA A 38 -0.19 5.36 -5.49
CA ALA A 38 -0.54 6.72 -5.86
C ALA A 38 -0.03 7.07 -7.27
N VAL A 39 1.24 6.76 -7.58
CA VAL A 39 1.81 7.01 -8.90
C VAL A 39 1.08 6.22 -10.00
N VAL A 40 0.82 4.93 -9.75
CA VAL A 40 0.12 4.07 -10.72
C VAL A 40 -1.31 4.56 -10.96
N ILE A 41 -2.06 4.90 -9.91
CA ILE A 41 -3.43 5.41 -10.03
C ILE A 41 -3.45 6.74 -10.77
N THR A 42 -2.53 7.66 -10.45
CA THR A 42 -2.42 8.95 -11.14
C THR A 42 -2.05 8.77 -12.61
N ALA A 43 -1.10 7.90 -12.94
CA ALA A 43 -0.72 7.61 -14.32
C ALA A 43 -1.88 6.95 -15.09
N TRP A 44 -2.61 6.03 -14.46
CA TRP A 44 -3.77 5.38 -15.06
C TRP A 44 -4.90 6.39 -15.33
N MET A 45 -5.21 7.26 -14.36
CA MET A 45 -6.20 8.33 -14.55
C MET A 45 -5.80 9.30 -15.66
N LEU A 46 -4.52 9.64 -15.79
CA LEU A 46 -4.03 10.55 -16.84
C LEU A 46 -3.99 9.90 -18.23
N THR A 47 -3.85 8.57 -18.34
CA THR A 47 -3.79 7.87 -19.62
C THR A 47 -5.16 7.39 -20.10
N TRP A 48 -5.95 6.79 -19.21
CA TRP A 48 -7.30 6.30 -19.51
C TRP A 48 -8.38 7.36 -19.31
N GLY A 49 -8.31 8.17 -18.24
CA GLY A 49 -9.28 9.24 -18.00
C GLY A 49 -9.24 10.34 -19.07
N ARG A 50 -8.04 10.63 -19.62
CA ARG A 50 -7.86 11.52 -20.77
C ARG A 50 -8.51 10.98 -22.04
N TRP A 51 -8.59 9.66 -22.19
CA TRP A 51 -9.19 8.98 -23.34
C TRP A 51 -10.72 8.80 -23.19
N THR A 52 -11.26 8.80 -21.97
CA THR A 52 -12.69 8.60 -21.70
C THR A 52 -13.48 9.88 -21.42
N LEU A 53 -12.81 10.96 -20.97
CA LEU A 53 -13.42 12.28 -20.73
C LEU A 53 -13.18 13.28 -21.89
N GLY A 54 -12.56 12.85 -22.99
CA GLY A 54 -12.44 13.58 -24.25
C GLY A 54 -13.23 12.91 -25.34
#